data_AF-A0A496XR78-F1
#
_entry.id   AF-A0A496XR78-F1
#
_cell.length_a   1.000
_cell.length_b   1.000
_cell.length_c   1.000
_cell.angle_alpha   90.00
_cell.angle_beta   90.00
_cell.angle_gamma   90.00
#
_symmetry.space_group_name_H-M   'P 1'
#
loop_
_entity.id
_entity.type
_entity.pdbx_description
1 polymer ?
#
loop_
_entity_poly.entity_id
_entity_poly.type
_entity_poly.pdbx_seq_one_letter_code
_entity_poly.pdbx_strand_id
1 'polypeptide(L)'
;MRIGFDAKRVFHNFRGLGNYSRTLISGLDKYYPKDELYLFTPDFSDKTWIKNHLDLKVITPEKSFFKRFPTLWRSIFLGQDLLKYDLDIYHGLSHEIPPFIEKQNIKKVVTIHDLLFLRYPENFPWIDRQVYKWKFSSSCHRADLIVAICEQTKKDIIEFLNIPQEKIKVLYQSCNPLFYKKLNAKTKSDYRKKYSLPDKFILYVGALEVNKNVINLIRAYKKTDTAMPLVIVGRGENYKKLLEKEIIDLGIKEKILFLDFVPLADLPGLYQNAHLFVFPSFFEGFGLPIVEAMFSGVPVITTKGSCFPEAGGPNTIYVDPHGPDELCIAIKTVLGNDMLRHEMIQKGLEYVTKFTSEATSHKLRQVYQNLLKTHK
;
A
#
# COMPACT_ATOMS: atom_id res chain seq x y z
N MET A 1 -13.25 -22.02 -7.55
CA MET A 1 -11.79 -22.29 -7.54
C MET A 1 -11.36 -22.45 -6.10
N ARG A 2 -10.35 -23.28 -5.86
CA ARG A 2 -9.75 -23.49 -4.53
C ARG A 2 -8.42 -22.75 -4.50
N ILE A 3 -8.36 -21.67 -3.73
CA ILE A 3 -7.26 -20.70 -3.77
C ILE A 3 -6.61 -20.62 -2.39
N GLY A 4 -5.33 -20.99 -2.30
CA GLY A 4 -4.50 -20.81 -1.12
C GLY A 4 -3.76 -19.49 -1.11
N PHE A 5 -3.63 -18.86 0.06
CA PHE A 5 -2.86 -17.64 0.26
C PHE A 5 -1.83 -17.80 1.38
N ASP A 6 -0.64 -17.18 1.23
CA ASP A 6 0.19 -16.87 2.40
C ASP A 6 -0.51 -15.77 3.20
N ALA A 7 -1.06 -16.15 4.35
CA ALA A 7 -1.85 -15.28 5.21
C ALA A 7 -1.09 -14.79 6.44
N LYS A 8 0.24 -15.00 6.54
CA LYS A 8 1.02 -14.50 7.69
C LYS A 8 0.82 -13.00 7.91
N ARG A 9 0.88 -12.20 6.84
CA ARG A 9 0.72 -10.73 6.94
C ARG A 9 -0.73 -10.31 7.18
N VAL A 10 -1.72 -11.14 6.87
CA VAL A 10 -3.14 -10.87 7.17
C VAL A 10 -3.34 -10.71 8.67
N PHE A 11 -2.76 -11.63 9.46
CA PHE A 11 -2.97 -11.70 10.90
C PHE A 11 -1.92 -10.96 11.73
N HIS A 12 -0.72 -10.72 11.18
CA HIS A 12 0.41 -10.14 11.92
C HIS A 12 0.83 -8.74 11.46
N ASN A 13 0.18 -8.18 10.45
CA ASN A 13 0.53 -6.87 9.93
C ASN A 13 -0.71 -5.97 9.72
N PHE A 14 -0.77 -4.87 10.46
CA PHE A 14 -1.85 -3.89 10.36
C PHE A 14 -1.50 -2.68 9.49
N ARG A 15 -0.43 -2.79 8.69
CA ARG A 15 0.08 -1.75 7.78
C ARG A 15 0.05 -2.25 6.33
N GLY A 16 0.71 -1.53 5.41
CA GLY A 16 0.63 -1.69 3.94
C GLY A 16 0.41 -3.12 3.43
N LEU A 17 1.34 -4.03 3.68
CA LEU A 17 1.26 -5.42 3.20
C LEU A 17 0.07 -6.21 3.77
N GLY A 18 -0.24 -6.04 5.05
CA GLY A 18 -1.41 -6.73 5.62
C GLY A 18 -2.73 -6.09 5.20
N ASN A 19 -2.77 -4.77 5.00
CA ASN A 19 -3.92 -4.07 4.42
C ASN A 19 -4.17 -4.52 2.97
N TYR A 20 -3.11 -4.71 2.17
CA TYR A 20 -3.19 -5.32 0.84
C TYR A 20 -3.86 -6.68 0.90
N SER A 21 -3.27 -7.60 1.67
CA SER A 21 -3.75 -8.99 1.76
C SER A 21 -5.20 -9.03 2.21
N ARG A 22 -5.57 -8.28 3.25
CA ARG A 22 -6.96 -8.21 3.74
C ARG A 22 -7.91 -7.67 2.69
N THR A 23 -7.57 -6.56 2.03
CA THR A 23 -8.48 -5.95 1.03
C THR A 23 -8.66 -6.86 -0.19
N LEU A 24 -7.59 -7.50 -0.65
CA LEU A 24 -7.62 -8.44 -1.77
C LEU A 24 -8.47 -9.67 -1.45
N ILE A 25 -8.25 -10.29 -0.28
CA ILE A 25 -8.99 -11.49 0.14
C ILE A 25 -10.46 -11.14 0.40
N SER A 26 -10.75 -10.06 1.15
CA SER A 26 -12.13 -9.60 1.38
C SER A 26 -12.86 -9.29 0.08
N GLY A 27 -12.16 -8.76 -0.93
CA GLY A 27 -12.75 -8.51 -2.24
C GLY A 27 -13.10 -9.79 -2.99
N LEU A 28 -12.22 -10.79 -3.00
CA LEU A 28 -12.52 -12.09 -3.60
C LEU A 28 -13.67 -12.80 -2.86
N ASP A 29 -13.65 -12.81 -1.54
CA ASP A 29 -14.71 -13.37 -0.69
C ASP A 29 -16.08 -12.74 -0.99
N LYS A 30 -16.12 -11.41 -1.11
CA LYS A 30 -17.35 -10.65 -1.39
C LYS A 30 -17.87 -10.85 -2.82
N TYR A 31 -17.00 -10.73 -3.83
CA TYR A 31 -17.44 -10.70 -5.24
C TYR A 31 -17.42 -12.08 -5.91
N TYR A 32 -16.77 -13.07 -5.30
CA TYR A 32 -16.66 -14.44 -5.79
C TYR A 32 -16.88 -15.48 -4.67
N PRO A 33 -18.03 -15.48 -3.98
CA PRO A 33 -18.29 -16.34 -2.81
C PRO A 33 -18.34 -17.84 -3.13
N LYS A 34 -18.34 -18.22 -4.42
CA LYS A 34 -18.24 -19.62 -4.86
C LYS A 34 -16.80 -20.15 -4.87
N ASP A 35 -15.80 -19.28 -4.71
CA ASP A 35 -14.42 -19.71 -4.56
C ASP A 35 -14.14 -20.12 -3.11
N GLU A 36 -13.42 -21.21 -2.93
CA GLU A 36 -12.96 -21.67 -1.63
C GLU A 36 -11.60 -21.06 -1.32
N LEU A 37 -11.53 -20.20 -0.31
CA LEU A 37 -10.31 -19.47 0.02
C LEU A 37 -9.66 -20.06 1.28
N TYR A 38 -8.39 -20.45 1.15
CA TYR A 38 -7.58 -21.07 2.20
C TYR A 38 -6.47 -20.12 2.66
N LEU A 39 -6.42 -19.83 3.95
CA LEU A 39 -5.48 -18.89 4.55
C LEU A 39 -4.43 -19.63 5.36
N PHE A 40 -3.24 -19.80 4.80
CA PHE A 40 -2.14 -20.50 5.46
C PHE A 40 -1.33 -19.54 6.32
N THR A 41 -1.28 -19.76 7.63
CA THR A 41 -0.59 -18.88 8.58
C THR A 41 0.08 -19.69 9.69
N PRO A 42 1.27 -19.29 10.19
CA PRO A 42 1.93 -19.96 11.31
C PRO A 42 1.03 -20.04 12.55
N ASP A 43 0.28 -18.99 12.80
CA ASP A 43 -0.65 -18.80 13.90
C ASP A 43 -1.62 -17.65 13.55
N PHE A 44 -2.70 -17.52 14.31
CA PHE A 44 -3.64 -16.40 14.20
C PHE A 44 -4.17 -16.03 15.59
N SER A 45 -3.50 -15.07 16.23
CA SER A 45 -3.88 -14.57 17.55
C SER A 45 -5.00 -13.54 17.47
N ASP A 46 -4.97 -12.65 16.47
CA ASP A 46 -6.04 -11.68 16.21
C ASP A 46 -7.13 -12.27 15.29
N LYS A 47 -8.32 -12.44 15.85
CA LYS A 47 -9.51 -12.95 15.14
C LYS A 47 -10.50 -11.85 14.73
N THR A 48 -10.19 -10.58 14.96
CA THR A 48 -11.15 -9.48 14.72
C THR A 48 -11.55 -9.37 13.26
N TRP A 49 -10.59 -9.44 12.34
CA TRP A 49 -10.86 -9.34 10.91
C TRP A 49 -11.59 -10.58 10.36
N ILE A 50 -11.16 -11.79 10.73
CA ILE A 50 -11.73 -13.04 10.20
C ILE A 50 -13.18 -13.29 10.65
N LYS A 51 -13.62 -12.69 11.77
CA LYS A 51 -15.02 -12.79 12.24
C LYS A 51 -16.06 -12.31 11.22
N ASN A 52 -15.66 -11.43 10.30
CA ASN A 52 -16.52 -10.92 9.24
C ASN A 52 -16.48 -11.78 7.97
N HIS A 53 -15.74 -12.89 7.98
CA HIS A 53 -15.43 -13.73 6.83
C HIS A 53 -15.49 -15.21 7.21
N LEU A 54 -16.71 -15.69 7.51
CA LEU A 54 -16.94 -17.01 8.11
C LEU A 54 -16.60 -18.19 7.18
N ASP A 55 -16.66 -17.98 5.87
CA ASP A 55 -16.41 -19.02 4.87
C ASP A 55 -14.90 -19.22 4.55
N LEU A 56 -14.03 -18.35 5.10
CA LEU A 56 -12.58 -18.45 4.92
C LEU A 56 -11.99 -19.57 5.78
N LYS A 57 -11.24 -20.47 5.14
CA LYS A 57 -10.62 -21.64 5.80
C LYS A 57 -9.22 -21.29 6.29
N VAL A 58 -9.06 -21.02 7.58
CA VAL A 58 -7.74 -20.73 8.19
C VAL A 58 -7.01 -22.02 8.52
N ILE A 59 -5.80 -22.17 7.99
CA ILE A 59 -4.95 -23.36 8.15
C ILE A 59 -3.69 -23.00 8.94
N THR A 60 -3.47 -23.72 10.03
CA THR A 60 -2.29 -23.62 10.92
C THR A 60 -1.61 -24.98 11.05
N PRO A 61 -0.33 -25.04 11.45
CA PRO A 61 0.37 -26.30 11.69
C PRO A 61 -0.36 -27.20 12.72
N GLU A 62 -0.68 -28.43 12.32
CA GLU A 62 -1.41 -29.38 13.15
C GLU A 62 -0.51 -30.15 14.14
N LYS A 63 0.70 -30.51 13.68
CA LYS A 63 1.66 -31.33 14.43
C LYS A 63 2.27 -30.57 15.61
N SER A 64 2.38 -31.20 16.78
CA SER A 64 2.90 -30.59 18.01
C SER A 64 4.30 -29.96 17.86
N PHE A 65 5.18 -30.58 17.07
CA PHE A 65 6.50 -30.02 16.75
C PHE A 65 6.39 -28.68 16.01
N PHE A 66 5.51 -28.60 15.00
CA PHE A 66 5.29 -27.38 14.22
C PHE A 66 4.46 -26.33 14.95
N LYS A 67 3.63 -26.73 15.92
CA LYS A 67 3.00 -25.79 16.86
C LYS A 67 4.04 -25.09 17.75
N ARG A 68 5.16 -25.77 18.07
CA ARG A 68 6.29 -25.17 18.81
C ARG A 68 7.20 -24.31 17.93
N PHE A 69 7.27 -24.59 16.62
CA PHE A 69 8.09 -23.85 15.64
C PHE A 69 7.28 -23.44 14.39
N PRO A 70 6.27 -22.57 14.52
CA PRO A 70 5.31 -22.32 13.45
C PRO A 70 5.90 -21.56 12.25
N THR A 71 6.92 -20.72 12.48
CA THR A 71 7.67 -20.05 11.41
C THR A 71 8.47 -21.03 10.54
N LEU A 72 8.97 -22.13 11.14
CA LEU A 72 9.70 -23.18 10.44
C LEU A 72 8.76 -23.96 9.53
N TRP A 73 7.56 -24.29 10.03
CA TRP A 73 6.51 -24.89 9.22
C TRP A 73 6.22 -24.04 7.97
N ARG A 74 5.92 -22.75 8.16
CA ARG A 74 5.60 -21.86 7.03
C ARG A 74 6.74 -21.79 6.01
N SER A 75 7.98 -21.76 6.48
CA SER A 75 9.15 -21.50 5.64
C SER A 75 9.70 -22.75 4.94
N ILE A 76 9.40 -23.96 5.42
CA ILE A 76 9.97 -25.21 4.88
C ILE A 76 8.89 -26.25 4.55
N PHE A 77 7.92 -26.46 5.43
CA PHE A 77 6.99 -27.59 5.37
C PHE A 77 5.62 -27.25 4.78
N LEU A 78 5.27 -25.96 4.71
CA LEU A 78 4.00 -25.50 4.17
C LEU A 78 3.72 -26.07 2.79
N GLY A 79 4.73 -26.10 1.91
CA GLY A 79 4.62 -26.71 0.60
C GLY A 79 3.97 -28.09 0.67
N GLN A 80 4.51 -29.01 1.46
CA GLN A 80 3.98 -30.38 1.56
C GLN A 80 2.53 -30.44 2.06
N ASP A 81 2.16 -29.56 2.99
CA ASP A 81 0.79 -29.52 3.52
C ASP A 81 -0.23 -28.97 2.52
N LEU A 82 0.18 -28.18 1.51
CA LEU A 82 -0.73 -27.69 0.45
C LEU A 82 -1.40 -28.84 -0.31
N LEU A 83 -0.72 -29.99 -0.45
CA LEU A 83 -1.24 -31.17 -1.16
C LEU A 83 -2.54 -31.72 -0.55
N LYS A 84 -2.81 -31.45 0.73
CA LYS A 84 -4.02 -31.93 1.42
C LYS A 84 -5.29 -31.21 0.99
N TYR A 85 -5.16 -30.06 0.33
CA TYR A 85 -6.27 -29.14 0.08
C TYR A 85 -6.67 -29.05 -1.39
N ASP A 86 -5.98 -29.77 -2.29
CA ASP A 86 -6.29 -29.87 -3.72
C ASP A 86 -6.58 -28.48 -4.33
N LEU A 87 -5.59 -27.59 -4.20
CA LEU A 87 -5.68 -26.19 -4.60
C LEU A 87 -5.46 -26.03 -6.10
N ASP A 88 -6.27 -25.20 -6.75
CA ASP A 88 -6.04 -24.76 -8.12
C ASP A 88 -4.84 -23.78 -8.17
N ILE A 89 -4.79 -22.87 -7.19
CA ILE A 89 -3.83 -21.77 -7.11
C ILE A 89 -3.30 -21.64 -5.68
N TYR A 90 -2.00 -21.38 -5.55
CA TYR A 90 -1.39 -20.82 -4.36
C TYR A 90 -0.80 -19.43 -4.66
N HIS A 91 -1.20 -18.41 -3.91
CA HIS A 91 -0.73 -17.04 -4.08
C HIS A 91 0.06 -16.55 -2.85
N GLY A 92 1.37 -16.39 -3.01
CA GLY A 92 2.23 -15.69 -2.07
C GLY A 92 2.00 -14.18 -2.11
N LEU A 93 1.34 -13.61 -1.10
CA LEU A 93 0.94 -12.19 -1.08
C LEU A 93 2.04 -11.22 -0.66
N SER A 94 3.23 -11.72 -0.29
CA SER A 94 4.33 -10.90 0.24
C SER A 94 5.68 -11.43 -0.21
N HIS A 95 5.92 -11.37 -1.53
CA HIS A 95 7.20 -11.62 -2.20
C HIS A 95 7.75 -13.05 -2.16
N GLU A 96 7.12 -13.96 -1.44
CA GLU A 96 7.60 -15.33 -1.23
C GLU A 96 6.53 -16.36 -1.59
N ILE A 97 6.96 -17.48 -2.17
CA ILE A 97 6.20 -18.73 -2.24
C ILE A 97 6.99 -19.84 -1.53
N PRO A 98 6.33 -20.79 -0.84
CA PRO A 98 7.03 -21.81 -0.06
C PRO A 98 7.98 -22.64 -0.94
N PRO A 99 9.07 -23.16 -0.37
CA PRO A 99 9.96 -24.07 -1.10
C PRO A 99 9.23 -25.38 -1.45
N PHE A 100 9.72 -26.09 -2.47
CA PHE A 100 9.20 -27.40 -2.89
C PHE A 100 7.78 -27.40 -3.47
N ILE A 101 7.14 -26.23 -3.62
CA ILE A 101 5.83 -26.09 -4.25
C ILE A 101 5.89 -26.41 -5.76
N GLU A 102 7.06 -26.31 -6.38
CA GLU A 102 7.28 -26.61 -7.80
C GLU A 102 7.00 -28.08 -8.17
N LYS A 103 7.02 -28.99 -7.19
CA LYS A 103 6.75 -30.43 -7.40
C LYS A 103 5.25 -30.74 -7.39
N GLN A 104 4.38 -29.74 -7.27
CA GLN A 104 2.95 -29.91 -7.04
C GLN A 104 2.17 -29.43 -8.25
N ASN A 105 1.05 -30.09 -8.52
CA ASN A 105 0.13 -29.69 -9.58
C ASN A 105 -0.78 -28.53 -9.12
N ILE A 106 -0.17 -27.44 -8.67
CA ILE A 106 -0.84 -26.21 -8.20
C ILE A 106 -0.24 -25.05 -9.01
N LYS A 107 -1.04 -24.08 -9.44
CA LYS A 107 -0.50 -22.86 -10.06
C LYS A 107 0.03 -21.90 -9.01
N LYS A 108 1.25 -21.41 -9.21
CA LYS A 108 1.99 -20.57 -8.27
C LYS A 108 1.94 -19.13 -8.70
N VAL A 109 1.40 -18.27 -7.84
CA VAL A 109 1.35 -16.83 -8.02
C VAL A 109 2.14 -16.16 -6.92
N VAL A 110 2.89 -15.10 -7.24
CA VAL A 110 3.55 -14.27 -6.22
C VAL A 110 3.28 -12.79 -6.49
N THR A 111 2.88 -12.03 -5.46
CA THR A 111 2.84 -10.58 -5.53
C THR A 111 4.19 -10.01 -5.07
N ILE A 112 4.75 -9.12 -5.90
CA ILE A 112 5.89 -8.27 -5.54
C ILE A 112 5.39 -6.84 -5.38
N HIS A 113 5.65 -6.27 -4.21
CA HIS A 113 5.21 -4.90 -3.87
C HIS A 113 6.23 -3.85 -4.31
N ASP A 114 7.50 -4.11 -4.09
CA ASP A 114 8.61 -3.26 -4.49
C ASP A 114 9.91 -4.07 -4.46
N LEU A 115 10.96 -3.49 -5.03
CA LEU A 115 12.35 -3.92 -4.91
C LEU A 115 13.22 -2.75 -4.43
N LEU A 116 12.71 -1.96 -3.47
CA LEU A 116 13.38 -0.77 -2.94
C LEU A 116 14.81 -1.05 -2.49
N PHE A 117 15.05 -2.22 -1.91
CA PHE A 117 16.37 -2.65 -1.45
C PHE A 117 17.39 -2.89 -2.58
N LEU A 118 16.96 -3.02 -3.83
CA LEU A 118 17.81 -3.10 -5.02
C LEU A 118 17.93 -1.75 -5.72
N ARG A 119 16.84 -0.98 -5.75
CA ARG A 119 16.80 0.36 -6.38
C ARG A 119 17.54 1.41 -5.57
N TYR A 120 17.45 1.37 -4.24
CA TYR A 120 18.11 2.28 -3.30
C TYR A 120 18.95 1.50 -2.28
N PRO A 121 20.02 0.83 -2.75
CA PRO A 121 20.82 -0.08 -1.93
C PRO A 121 21.46 0.56 -0.69
N GLU A 122 21.71 1.87 -0.73
CA GLU A 122 22.28 2.67 0.37
C GLU A 122 21.37 2.75 1.60
N ASN A 123 20.06 2.54 1.43
CA ASN A 123 19.09 2.59 2.52
C ASN A 123 18.96 1.25 3.27
N PHE A 124 19.67 0.21 2.84
CA PHE A 124 19.50 -1.15 3.38
C PHE A 124 20.84 -1.84 3.65
N PRO A 125 20.97 -2.57 4.79
CA PRO A 125 22.16 -3.36 5.08
C PRO A 125 22.47 -4.36 3.97
N TRP A 126 23.76 -4.51 3.62
CA TRP A 126 24.17 -5.35 2.49
C TRP A 126 23.72 -6.81 2.62
N ILE A 127 23.81 -7.38 3.83
CA ILE A 127 23.41 -8.78 4.08
C ILE A 127 21.93 -8.98 3.80
N ASP A 128 21.07 -8.10 4.34
CA ASP A 128 19.63 -8.14 4.12
C ASP A 128 19.31 -8.05 2.62
N ARG A 129 20.01 -7.19 1.89
CA ARG A 129 19.85 -7.06 0.44
C ARG A 129 20.14 -8.37 -0.29
N GLN A 130 21.24 -9.06 0.05
CA GLN A 130 21.57 -10.34 -0.60
C GLN A 130 20.51 -11.42 -0.29
N VAL A 131 20.08 -11.51 0.97
CA VAL A 131 19.07 -12.48 1.40
C VAL A 131 17.73 -12.23 0.70
N TYR A 132 17.26 -10.97 0.68
CA TYR A 132 16.01 -10.61 0.01
C TYR A 132 16.10 -10.81 -1.51
N LYS A 133 17.21 -10.44 -2.14
CA LYS A 133 17.43 -10.67 -3.58
C LYS A 133 17.29 -12.14 -3.91
N TRP A 134 17.96 -13.01 -3.14
CA TRP A 134 17.90 -14.45 -3.35
C TRP A 134 16.46 -15.00 -3.18
N LYS A 135 15.78 -14.65 -2.08
CA LYS A 135 14.41 -15.13 -1.81
C LYS A 135 13.39 -14.67 -2.85
N PHE A 136 13.43 -13.39 -3.21
CA PHE A 136 12.47 -12.80 -4.13
C PHE A 136 12.72 -13.29 -5.55
N SER A 137 13.99 -13.37 -5.96
CA SER A 137 14.39 -13.96 -7.25
C SER A 137 13.94 -15.42 -7.34
N SER A 138 14.23 -16.24 -6.32
CA SER A 138 13.80 -17.65 -6.28
C SER A 138 12.29 -17.79 -6.41
N SER A 139 11.52 -16.95 -5.70
CA SER A 139 10.05 -17.00 -5.75
C SER A 139 9.51 -16.58 -7.12
N CYS A 140 10.10 -15.55 -7.74
CA CYS A 140 9.70 -15.11 -9.09
C CYS A 140 10.01 -16.17 -10.15
N HIS A 141 11.19 -16.79 -10.11
CA HIS A 141 11.57 -17.82 -11.10
C HIS A 141 10.67 -19.06 -11.02
N ARG A 142 10.31 -19.48 -9.80
CA ARG A 142 9.45 -20.65 -9.55
C ARG A 142 7.97 -20.38 -9.73
N ALA A 143 7.54 -19.12 -9.79
CA ALA A 143 6.15 -18.76 -10.03
C ALA A 143 5.75 -19.02 -11.50
N ASP A 144 4.49 -19.43 -11.69
CA ASP A 144 3.86 -19.49 -13.00
C ASP A 144 3.40 -18.10 -13.44
N LEU A 145 3.11 -17.23 -12.46
CA LEU A 145 2.67 -15.87 -12.66
C LEU A 145 3.18 -14.96 -11.55
N ILE A 146 3.63 -13.76 -11.91
CA ILE A 146 4.04 -12.72 -10.98
C ILE A 146 3.07 -11.55 -11.09
N VAL A 147 2.54 -11.12 -9.96
CA VAL A 147 1.75 -9.91 -9.83
C VAL A 147 2.67 -8.77 -9.41
N ALA A 148 2.82 -7.77 -10.26
CA ALA A 148 3.45 -6.51 -9.90
C ALA A 148 2.35 -5.50 -9.54
N ILE A 149 2.50 -4.77 -8.44
CA ILE A 149 1.45 -3.84 -7.98
C ILE A 149 1.40 -2.53 -8.79
N CYS A 150 2.39 -2.27 -9.64
CA CYS A 150 2.41 -1.19 -10.62
C CYS A 150 3.41 -1.48 -11.75
N GLU A 151 3.40 -0.67 -12.82
CA GLU A 151 4.36 -0.77 -13.92
C GLU A 151 5.79 -0.47 -13.45
N GLN A 152 6.00 0.45 -12.50
CA GLN A 152 7.33 0.65 -11.91
C GLN A 152 7.87 -0.64 -11.27
N THR A 153 7.08 -1.32 -10.43
CA THR A 153 7.49 -2.59 -9.82
C THR A 153 7.74 -3.66 -10.87
N LYS A 154 6.95 -3.71 -11.95
CA LYS A 154 7.21 -4.62 -13.08
C LYS A 154 8.54 -4.34 -13.77
N LYS A 155 8.87 -3.07 -14.02
CA LYS A 155 10.18 -2.68 -14.57
C LYS A 155 11.31 -3.13 -13.65
N ASP A 156 11.17 -2.90 -12.35
CA ASP A 156 12.18 -3.30 -11.37
C ASP A 156 12.36 -4.83 -11.32
N ILE A 157 11.29 -5.62 -11.44
CA ILE A 157 11.36 -7.09 -11.49
C ILE A 157 12.14 -7.55 -12.72
N ILE A 158 11.89 -6.95 -13.89
CA ILE A 158 12.61 -7.28 -15.12
C ILE A 158 14.08 -6.90 -14.99
N GLU A 159 14.36 -5.66 -14.59
CA GLU A 159 15.70 -5.08 -14.50
C GLU A 159 16.58 -5.80 -13.46
N PHE A 160 16.07 -6.02 -12.25
CA PHE A 160 16.88 -6.50 -11.13
C PHE A 160 16.85 -8.00 -10.90
N LEU A 161 15.76 -8.67 -11.31
CA LEU A 161 15.57 -10.11 -11.11
C LEU A 161 15.64 -10.91 -12.43
N ASN A 162 15.78 -10.25 -13.58
CA ASN A 162 15.88 -10.87 -14.91
C ASN A 162 14.70 -11.80 -15.24
N ILE A 163 13.50 -11.40 -14.84
CA ILE A 163 12.28 -12.17 -15.09
C ILE A 163 11.67 -11.76 -16.44
N PRO A 164 11.25 -12.73 -17.28
CA PRO A 164 10.58 -12.42 -18.54
C PRO A 164 9.24 -11.68 -18.35
N GLN A 165 9.00 -10.66 -19.18
CA GLN A 165 7.84 -9.78 -19.08
C GLN A 165 6.50 -10.54 -19.15
N GLU A 166 6.43 -11.61 -19.92
CA GLU A 166 5.25 -12.44 -20.13
C GLU A 166 4.75 -13.12 -18.85
N LYS A 167 5.64 -13.38 -17.89
CA LYS A 167 5.30 -13.91 -16.56
C LYS A 167 4.70 -12.85 -15.64
N ILE A 168 4.84 -11.56 -15.96
CA ILE A 168 4.48 -10.46 -15.07
C ILE A 168 3.18 -9.81 -15.52
N LYS A 169 2.20 -9.73 -14.62
CA LYS A 169 0.97 -8.96 -14.82
C LYS A 169 0.89 -7.85 -13.80
N VAL A 170 0.62 -6.64 -14.28
CA VAL A 170 0.37 -5.49 -13.42
C VAL A 170 -1.06 -5.56 -12.91
N LEU A 171 -1.22 -5.70 -11.60
CA LEU A 171 -2.49 -5.60 -10.92
C LEU A 171 -2.37 -4.58 -9.81
N TYR A 172 -2.96 -3.42 -10.03
CA TYR A 172 -2.98 -2.36 -9.05
C TYR A 172 -3.63 -2.80 -7.74
N GLN A 173 -3.12 -2.24 -6.65
CA GLN A 173 -3.68 -2.44 -5.33
C GLN A 173 -4.85 -1.49 -5.07
N SER A 174 -5.88 -1.97 -4.36
CA SER A 174 -6.94 -1.14 -3.81
C SER A 174 -6.59 -0.58 -2.43
N CYS A 175 -7.15 0.58 -2.08
CA CYS A 175 -7.16 1.07 -0.69
C CYS A 175 -8.36 0.52 0.10
N ASN A 176 -8.40 0.81 1.40
CA ASN A 176 -9.47 0.32 2.27
C ASN A 176 -10.86 0.91 1.87
N PRO A 177 -11.93 0.10 1.76
CA PRO A 177 -13.26 0.59 1.41
C PRO A 177 -13.86 1.67 2.32
N LEU A 178 -13.29 1.90 3.52
CA LEU A 178 -13.66 3.02 4.39
C LEU A 178 -13.48 4.38 3.70
N PHE A 179 -12.53 4.51 2.79
CA PHE A 179 -12.27 5.75 2.04
C PHE A 179 -13.31 6.03 0.96
N TYR A 180 -14.10 5.03 0.53
CA TYR A 180 -15.08 5.20 -0.55
C TYR A 180 -16.32 5.95 -0.09
N LYS A 181 -16.53 6.06 1.21
CA LYS A 181 -17.75 6.64 1.80
C LYS A 181 -17.59 8.12 2.04
N LYS A 182 -18.46 8.93 1.44
CA LYS A 182 -18.56 10.36 1.76
C LYS A 182 -19.13 10.56 3.16
N LEU A 183 -18.41 11.31 3.99
CA LEU A 183 -18.85 11.66 5.35
C LEU A 183 -19.83 12.83 5.32
N ASN A 184 -20.84 12.79 6.19
CA ASN A 184 -21.74 13.92 6.40
C ASN A 184 -21.06 15.04 7.21
N ALA A 185 -21.66 16.24 7.22
CA ALA A 185 -21.08 17.42 7.86
C ALA A 185 -20.86 17.24 9.38
N LYS A 186 -21.77 16.55 10.08
CA LYS A 186 -21.66 16.27 11.51
C LYS A 186 -20.45 15.39 11.81
N THR A 187 -20.31 14.27 11.13
CA THR A 187 -19.18 13.36 11.27
C THR A 187 -17.84 14.04 10.94
N LYS A 188 -17.81 14.88 9.89
CA LYS A 188 -16.61 15.68 9.59
C LYS A 188 -16.27 16.64 10.75
N SER A 189 -17.28 17.30 11.33
CA SER A 189 -17.08 18.17 12.50
C SER A 189 -16.63 17.40 13.74
N ASP A 190 -17.14 16.19 13.97
CA ASP A 190 -16.74 15.35 15.11
C ASP A 190 -15.26 14.96 14.99
N TYR A 191 -14.79 14.62 13.79
CA TYR A 191 -13.37 14.37 13.54
C TYR A 191 -12.50 15.62 13.73
N ARG A 192 -12.95 16.80 13.28
CA ARG A 192 -12.22 18.05 13.54
C ARG A 192 -12.06 18.29 15.04
N LYS A 193 -13.13 18.11 15.83
CA LYS A 193 -13.07 18.24 17.30
C LYS A 193 -12.16 17.18 17.94
N LYS A 194 -12.31 15.91 17.54
CA LYS A 194 -11.55 14.78 18.11
C LYS A 194 -10.03 14.95 18.00
N TYR A 195 -9.56 15.52 16.89
CA TYR A 195 -8.13 15.69 16.60
C TYR A 195 -7.67 17.15 16.65
N SER A 196 -8.50 18.06 17.14
CA SER A 196 -8.22 19.50 17.15
C SER A 196 -7.75 20.02 15.78
N LEU A 197 -8.40 19.55 14.71
CA LEU A 197 -8.02 19.93 13.35
C LEU A 197 -8.46 21.37 13.05
N PRO A 198 -7.63 22.14 12.33
CA PRO A 198 -8.04 23.41 11.75
C PRO A 198 -9.22 23.26 10.77
N ASP A 199 -9.93 24.36 10.50
CA ASP A 199 -11.06 24.35 9.56
C ASP A 199 -10.63 24.03 8.12
N LYS A 200 -9.45 24.50 7.71
CA LYS A 200 -8.79 24.17 6.46
C LYS A 200 -7.31 23.93 6.75
N PHE A 201 -6.76 22.86 6.20
CA PHE A 201 -5.35 22.52 6.37
C PHE A 201 -4.81 21.76 5.18
N ILE A 202 -3.50 21.83 5.01
CA ILE A 202 -2.73 20.93 4.14
C ILE A 202 -2.45 19.67 4.95
N LEU A 203 -2.58 18.49 4.33
CA LEU A 203 -2.39 17.20 4.99
C LEU A 203 -1.22 16.44 4.37
N TYR A 204 -0.41 15.86 5.25
CA TYR A 204 0.51 14.76 4.94
C TYR A 204 0.18 13.56 5.82
N VAL A 205 0.19 12.35 5.24
CA VAL A 205 0.00 11.08 5.96
C VAL A 205 1.06 10.10 5.49
N GLY A 206 1.90 9.63 6.41
CA GLY A 206 2.95 8.65 6.11
C GLY A 206 3.91 8.43 7.26
N ALA A 207 4.77 7.42 7.15
CA ALA A 207 5.89 7.30 8.08
C ALA A 207 6.79 8.55 7.98
N LEU A 208 7.47 8.92 9.06
CA LEU A 208 8.45 10.00 9.06
C LEU A 208 9.81 9.37 8.84
N GLU A 209 10.12 9.09 7.58
CA GLU A 209 11.39 8.50 7.14
C GLU A 209 11.98 9.39 6.05
N VAL A 210 13.31 9.33 5.87
CA VAL A 210 14.04 10.17 4.91
C VAL A 210 13.47 10.02 3.49
N ASN A 211 13.11 8.79 3.09
CA ASN A 211 12.53 8.50 1.78
C ASN A 211 11.17 9.15 1.54
N LYS A 212 10.43 9.55 2.59
CA LYS A 212 9.15 10.25 2.47
C LYS A 212 9.29 11.76 2.31
N ASN A 213 10.52 12.27 2.45
CA ASN A 213 10.90 13.63 2.07
C ASN A 213 10.08 14.74 2.72
N VAL A 214 9.59 14.52 3.96
CA VAL A 214 8.77 15.49 4.69
C VAL A 214 9.54 16.79 4.95
N ILE A 215 10.87 16.71 5.02
CA ILE A 215 11.74 17.88 5.15
C ILE A 215 11.54 18.90 4.01
N ASN A 216 11.41 18.43 2.76
CA ASN A 216 11.18 19.32 1.63
C ASN A 216 9.75 19.88 1.64
N LEU A 217 8.76 19.15 2.16
CA LEU A 217 7.44 19.71 2.41
C LEU A 217 7.47 20.84 3.44
N ILE A 218 8.17 20.68 4.56
CA ILE A 218 8.30 21.72 5.59
C ILE A 218 8.97 22.97 5.01
N ARG A 219 10.08 22.80 4.27
CA ARG A 219 10.81 23.90 3.61
C ARG A 219 9.96 24.60 2.55
N ALA A 220 9.26 23.83 1.73
CA ALA A 220 8.33 24.36 0.73
C ALA A 220 7.20 25.13 1.41
N TYR A 221 6.58 24.54 2.44
CA TYR A 221 5.52 25.15 3.22
C TYR A 221 5.92 26.52 3.78
N LYS A 222 7.13 26.63 4.38
CA LYS A 222 7.66 27.93 4.82
C LYS A 222 7.69 28.96 3.68
N LYS A 223 8.17 28.56 2.49
CA LYS A 223 8.27 29.44 1.31
C LYS A 223 6.91 29.86 0.74
N THR A 224 5.84 29.10 1.02
CA THR A 224 4.49 29.47 0.54
C THR A 224 3.94 30.72 1.23
N ASP A 225 4.39 30.99 2.47
CA ASP A 225 3.88 32.00 3.38
C ASP A 225 2.36 31.97 3.61
N THR A 226 1.74 30.80 3.44
CA THR A 226 0.31 30.64 3.67
C THR A 226 -0.04 30.74 5.17
N ALA A 227 -1.25 31.22 5.46
CA ALA A 227 -1.85 31.15 6.79
C ALA A 227 -2.48 29.78 7.08
N MET A 228 -2.69 28.95 6.05
CA MET A 228 -3.30 27.63 6.21
C MET A 228 -2.35 26.68 6.95
N PRO A 229 -2.76 26.06 8.07
CA PRO A 229 -1.88 25.15 8.81
C PRO A 229 -1.54 23.87 8.02
N LEU A 230 -0.42 23.25 8.38
CA LEU A 230 0.00 21.95 7.87
C LEU A 230 -0.16 20.88 8.96
N VAL A 231 -0.96 19.86 8.67
CA VAL A 231 -1.16 18.68 9.54
C VAL A 231 -0.29 17.54 9.04
N ILE A 232 0.59 17.03 9.88
CA ILE A 232 1.51 15.94 9.57
C ILE A 232 1.15 14.73 10.43
N VAL A 233 0.67 13.66 9.80
CA VAL A 233 0.31 12.41 10.46
C VAL A 233 1.39 11.36 10.23
N GLY A 234 2.05 10.89 11.28
CA GLY A 234 3.12 9.91 11.15
C GLY A 234 4.01 9.73 12.37
N ARG A 235 4.75 8.61 12.39
CA ARG A 235 5.81 8.34 13.36
C ARG A 235 7.15 8.15 12.66
N GLY A 236 8.24 8.48 13.35
CA GLY A 236 9.59 8.20 12.86
C GLY A 236 10.67 8.80 13.76
N GLU A 237 10.58 8.50 15.07
CA GLU A 237 11.48 8.88 16.17
C GLU A 237 12.60 9.88 15.81
N ASN A 238 13.75 9.39 15.32
CA ASN A 238 14.92 10.22 15.03
C ASN A 238 14.67 11.24 13.91
N TYR A 239 13.99 10.84 12.84
CA TYR A 239 13.66 11.75 11.75
C TYR A 239 12.62 12.78 12.18
N LYS A 240 11.64 12.40 13.02
CA LYS A 240 10.69 13.37 13.59
C LYS A 240 11.40 14.47 14.37
N LYS A 241 12.39 14.15 15.20
CA LYS A 241 13.20 15.15 15.92
C LYS A 241 13.92 16.10 14.97
N LEU A 242 14.44 15.59 13.85
CA LEU A 242 15.05 16.41 12.80
C LEU A 242 14.02 17.36 12.16
N LEU A 243 12.81 16.87 11.86
CA LEU A 243 11.73 17.71 11.33
C LEU A 243 11.28 18.78 12.34
N GLU A 244 11.13 18.43 13.61
CA GLU A 244 10.77 19.36 14.68
C GLU A 244 11.82 20.46 14.84
N LYS A 245 13.12 20.11 14.78
CA LYS A 245 14.21 21.08 14.78
C LYS A 245 14.10 22.04 13.59
N GLU A 246 13.94 21.52 12.37
CA GLU A 246 13.79 22.36 11.17
C GLU A 246 12.59 23.31 11.29
N ILE A 247 11.46 22.84 11.81
CA ILE A 247 10.25 23.66 12.02
C ILE A 247 10.50 24.82 13.00
N ILE A 248 11.27 24.57 14.06
CA ILE A 248 11.68 25.59 15.03
C ILE A 248 12.63 26.59 14.37
N ASP A 249 13.65 26.11 13.66
CA ASP A 249 14.66 26.93 12.99
C ASP A 249 14.02 27.84 11.91
N LEU A 250 12.97 27.36 11.24
CA LEU A 250 12.19 28.13 10.25
C LEU A 250 11.10 29.04 10.86
N GLY A 251 10.89 28.97 12.18
CA GLY A 251 9.92 29.79 12.91
C GLY A 251 8.46 29.54 12.51
N ILE A 252 8.08 28.29 12.22
CA ILE A 252 6.73 27.91 11.76
C ILE A 252 6.00 26.93 12.69
N LYS A 253 6.51 26.70 13.89
CA LYS A 253 5.96 25.74 14.86
C LYS A 253 4.45 25.88 15.08
N GLU A 254 3.96 27.10 15.30
CA GLU A 254 2.53 27.37 15.56
C GLU A 254 1.61 27.09 14.37
N LYS A 255 2.17 26.88 13.17
CA LYS A 255 1.42 26.54 11.96
C LYS A 255 1.41 25.04 11.65
N ILE A 256 2.13 24.23 12.42
CA ILE A 256 2.25 22.78 12.20
C ILE A 256 1.55 22.00 13.31
N LEU A 257 0.63 21.12 12.93
CA LEU A 257 0.02 20.15 13.84
C LEU A 257 0.58 18.74 13.55
N PHE A 258 1.31 18.17 14.51
CA PHE A 258 1.73 16.77 14.44
C PHE A 258 0.72 15.84 15.10
N LEU A 259 0.37 14.77 14.40
CA LEU A 259 -0.41 13.66 14.94
C LEU A 259 0.40 12.36 14.81
N ASP A 260 0.87 11.82 15.92
CA ASP A 260 1.71 10.62 15.91
C ASP A 260 0.96 9.37 15.43
N PHE A 261 -0.34 9.30 15.69
CA PHE A 261 -1.13 8.15 15.28
C PHE A 261 -2.60 8.51 15.14
N VAL A 262 -3.17 8.07 14.02
CA VAL A 262 -4.60 8.14 13.74
C VAL A 262 -5.04 6.73 13.35
N PRO A 263 -6.03 6.15 14.05
CA PRO A 263 -6.56 4.84 13.68
C PRO A 263 -7.07 4.82 12.24
N LEU A 264 -6.95 3.69 11.57
CA LEU A 264 -7.39 3.52 10.17
C LEU A 264 -8.87 3.90 9.96
N ALA A 265 -9.72 3.63 10.96
CA ALA A 265 -11.13 3.97 10.93
C ALA A 265 -11.40 5.49 10.89
N ASP A 266 -10.44 6.29 11.35
CA ASP A 266 -10.59 7.74 11.50
C ASP A 266 -9.86 8.51 10.38
N LEU A 267 -8.93 7.86 9.65
CA LEU A 267 -8.20 8.48 8.54
C LEU A 267 -9.12 9.11 7.47
N PRO A 268 -10.23 8.48 7.01
CA PRO A 268 -11.13 9.13 6.06
C PRO A 268 -11.65 10.49 6.57
N GLY A 269 -11.82 10.64 7.88
CA GLY A 269 -12.19 11.88 8.53
C GLY A 269 -11.15 12.97 8.35
N LEU A 270 -9.86 12.64 8.46
CA LEU A 270 -8.79 13.62 8.25
C LEU A 270 -8.66 14.01 6.79
N TYR A 271 -8.60 13.03 5.88
CA TYR A 271 -8.50 13.34 4.45
C TYR A 271 -9.69 14.18 3.98
N GLN A 272 -10.94 13.78 4.28
CA GLN A 272 -12.12 14.53 3.80
C GLN A 272 -12.32 15.91 4.45
N ASN A 273 -11.53 16.25 5.48
CA ASN A 273 -11.45 17.59 6.07
C ASN A 273 -10.25 18.40 5.54
N ALA A 274 -9.27 17.74 4.89
CA ALA A 274 -8.12 18.41 4.32
C ALA A 274 -8.51 19.25 3.09
N HIS A 275 -7.83 20.38 2.92
CA HIS A 275 -7.99 21.25 1.76
C HIS A 275 -7.08 20.82 0.60
N LEU A 276 -5.92 20.25 0.93
CA LEU A 276 -4.90 19.80 0.00
C LEU A 276 -4.13 18.65 0.63
N PHE A 277 -3.85 17.59 -0.14
CA PHE A 277 -2.98 16.51 0.27
C PHE A 277 -1.64 16.60 -0.45
N VAL A 278 -0.54 16.51 0.30
CA VAL A 278 0.82 16.57 -0.25
C VAL A 278 1.62 15.36 0.17
N PHE A 279 2.17 14.65 -0.81
CA PHE A 279 2.91 13.41 -0.61
C PHE A 279 4.23 13.43 -1.39
N PRO A 280 5.30 14.01 -0.84
CA PRO A 280 6.52 14.34 -1.58
C PRO A 280 7.56 13.20 -1.61
N SER A 281 7.15 11.94 -1.38
CA SER A 281 8.06 10.79 -1.29
C SER A 281 8.99 10.69 -2.49
N PHE A 282 10.22 10.23 -2.29
CA PHE A 282 11.15 9.95 -3.39
C PHE A 282 10.72 8.72 -4.20
N PHE A 283 10.25 7.68 -3.51
CA PHE A 283 9.82 6.43 -4.13
C PHE A 283 8.90 5.63 -3.21
N GLU A 284 7.95 4.91 -3.80
CA GLU A 284 7.08 3.95 -3.12
C GLU A 284 6.88 2.69 -3.97
N GLY A 285 6.33 1.63 -3.37
CA GLY A 285 5.83 0.49 -4.15
C GLY A 285 4.54 0.81 -4.94
N PHE A 286 3.65 1.66 -4.40
CA PHE A 286 2.46 2.12 -5.13
C PHE A 286 1.97 3.53 -4.76
N GLY A 287 2.01 3.92 -3.49
CA GLY A 287 1.52 5.24 -3.06
C GLY A 287 0.05 5.23 -2.64
N LEU A 288 -0.35 4.27 -1.80
CA LEU A 288 -1.71 4.20 -1.22
C LEU A 288 -2.23 5.54 -0.65
N PRO A 289 -1.44 6.38 0.05
CA PRO A 289 -1.93 7.66 0.54
C PRO A 289 -2.47 8.58 -0.55
N ILE A 290 -1.93 8.52 -1.77
CA ILE A 290 -2.44 9.26 -2.93
C ILE A 290 -3.85 8.77 -3.30
N VAL A 291 -4.01 7.45 -3.40
CA VAL A 291 -5.30 6.81 -3.71
C VAL A 291 -6.34 7.12 -2.62
N GLU A 292 -5.94 7.06 -1.35
CA GLU A 292 -6.78 7.41 -0.19
C GLU A 292 -7.26 8.88 -0.23
N ALA A 293 -6.36 9.82 -0.59
CA ALA A 293 -6.69 11.23 -0.75
C ALA A 293 -7.69 11.46 -1.89
N MET A 294 -7.48 10.81 -3.04
CA MET A 294 -8.36 10.93 -4.20
C MET A 294 -9.76 10.38 -3.91
N PHE A 295 -9.89 9.20 -3.30
CA PHE A 295 -11.19 8.67 -2.86
C PHE A 295 -11.88 9.59 -1.85
N SER A 296 -11.11 10.32 -1.06
CA SER A 296 -11.61 11.31 -0.10
C SER A 296 -12.00 12.64 -0.74
N GLY A 297 -11.84 12.80 -2.05
CA GLY A 297 -12.16 14.03 -2.77
C GLY A 297 -11.24 15.20 -2.41
N VAL A 298 -9.94 14.93 -2.24
CA VAL A 298 -8.92 15.93 -1.92
C VAL A 298 -7.95 16.03 -3.11
N PRO A 299 -7.58 17.24 -3.56
CA PRO A 299 -6.55 17.40 -4.59
C PRO A 299 -5.20 16.90 -4.06
N VAL A 300 -4.40 16.31 -4.94
CA VAL A 300 -3.10 15.73 -4.58
C VAL A 300 -1.97 16.47 -5.28
N ILE A 301 -0.91 16.77 -4.52
CA ILE A 301 0.41 17.10 -5.04
C ILE A 301 1.38 16.00 -4.61
N THR A 302 2.13 15.45 -5.56
CA THR A 302 3.15 14.43 -5.31
C THR A 302 4.33 14.65 -6.25
N THR A 303 5.23 13.68 -6.37
CA THR A 303 6.52 13.83 -7.04
C THR A 303 6.57 13.11 -8.39
N LYS A 304 7.46 13.58 -9.27
CA LYS A 304 7.75 12.95 -10.57
C LYS A 304 8.45 11.61 -10.34
N GLY A 305 8.14 10.62 -11.19
CA GLY A 305 8.77 9.29 -11.17
C GLY A 305 8.08 8.27 -10.26
N SER A 306 8.75 7.14 -10.02
CA SER A 306 8.20 5.99 -9.28
C SER A 306 6.82 5.56 -9.83
N CYS A 307 5.94 5.07 -8.95
CA CYS A 307 4.57 4.67 -9.22
C CYS A 307 3.55 5.83 -9.11
N PHE A 308 3.99 7.06 -8.81
CA PHE A 308 3.08 8.16 -8.47
C PHE A 308 2.18 8.61 -9.64
N PRO A 309 2.64 8.63 -10.90
CA PRO A 309 1.75 8.84 -12.06
C PRO A 309 0.67 7.77 -12.17
N GLU A 310 0.99 6.53 -11.80
CA GLU A 310 0.05 5.43 -11.82
C GLU A 310 -1.00 5.56 -10.72
N ALA A 311 -0.62 5.96 -9.50
CA ALA A 311 -1.55 6.15 -8.39
C ALA A 311 -2.38 7.45 -8.50
N GLY A 312 -1.75 8.58 -8.89
CA GLY A 312 -2.35 9.91 -8.89
C GLY A 312 -3.07 10.31 -10.18
N GLY A 313 -2.74 9.68 -11.31
CA GLY A 313 -3.36 9.98 -12.58
C GLY A 313 -3.02 11.35 -13.18
N PRO A 314 -3.50 11.62 -14.40
CA PRO A 314 -3.02 12.73 -15.23
C PRO A 314 -3.32 14.11 -14.64
N ASN A 315 -4.32 14.25 -13.77
CA ASN A 315 -4.73 15.53 -13.17
C ASN A 315 -4.12 15.79 -11.78
N THR A 316 -3.22 14.93 -11.31
CA THR A 316 -2.40 15.21 -10.13
C THR A 316 -1.22 16.10 -10.54
N ILE A 317 -0.79 17.00 -9.64
CA ILE A 317 0.41 17.81 -9.89
C ILE A 317 1.64 17.04 -9.41
N TYR A 318 2.63 16.91 -10.30
CA TYR A 318 3.88 16.19 -10.07
C TYR A 318 5.06 17.15 -10.04
N VAL A 319 5.76 17.21 -8.92
CA VAL A 319 6.92 18.09 -8.72
C VAL A 319 8.22 17.32 -8.65
N ASP A 320 9.34 17.99 -8.91
CA ASP A 320 10.66 17.43 -8.64
C ASP A 320 10.84 17.15 -7.12
N PRO A 321 11.26 15.94 -6.71
CA PRO A 321 11.42 15.60 -5.30
C PRO A 321 12.68 16.20 -4.64
N HIS A 322 13.66 16.69 -5.39
CA HIS A 322 14.98 17.07 -4.90
C HIS A 322 15.07 18.50 -4.37
N GLY A 323 14.00 19.29 -4.46
CA GLY A 323 13.98 20.66 -3.94
C GLY A 323 12.59 21.14 -3.49
N PRO A 324 12.53 22.18 -2.63
CA PRO A 324 11.27 22.71 -2.11
C PRO A 324 10.55 23.69 -3.05
N ASP A 325 11.20 24.17 -4.12
CA ASP A 325 10.70 25.30 -4.91
C ASP A 325 9.51 24.93 -5.81
N GLU A 326 9.61 23.85 -6.60
CA GLU A 326 8.46 23.37 -7.37
C GLU A 326 7.29 23.00 -6.45
N LEU A 327 7.58 22.41 -5.29
CA LEU A 327 6.55 22.04 -4.32
C LEU A 327 5.85 23.28 -3.74
N CYS A 328 6.59 24.35 -3.42
CA CYS A 328 6.04 25.62 -2.99
C CYS A 328 5.11 26.22 -4.06
N ILE A 329 5.58 26.29 -5.31
CA ILE A 329 4.80 26.81 -6.44
C ILE A 329 3.51 25.99 -6.61
N ALA A 330 3.59 24.67 -6.59
CA ALA A 330 2.44 23.79 -6.69
C ALA A 330 1.42 24.02 -5.56
N ILE A 331 1.88 24.12 -4.31
CA ILE A 331 1.02 24.41 -3.17
C ILE A 331 0.33 25.76 -3.36
N LYS A 332 1.06 26.84 -3.67
CA LYS A 332 0.47 28.17 -3.91
C LYS A 332 -0.54 28.15 -5.05
N THR A 333 -0.24 27.43 -6.12
CA THR A 333 -1.12 27.31 -7.30
C THR A 333 -2.46 26.69 -6.93
N VAL A 334 -2.45 25.56 -6.21
CA VAL A 334 -3.70 24.88 -5.82
C VAL A 334 -4.46 25.67 -4.77
N LEU A 335 -3.77 26.26 -3.78
CA LEU A 335 -4.43 27.07 -2.74
C LEU A 335 -5.03 28.37 -3.29
N GLY A 336 -4.42 28.96 -4.33
CA GLY A 336 -4.86 30.21 -4.94
C GLY A 336 -5.86 30.04 -6.10
N ASN A 337 -6.17 28.81 -6.51
CA ASN A 337 -7.04 28.54 -7.66
C ASN A 337 -8.13 27.51 -7.31
N ASP A 338 -9.28 28.02 -6.89
CA ASP A 338 -10.45 27.19 -6.57
C ASP A 338 -10.93 26.36 -7.77
N MET A 339 -10.89 26.89 -9.00
CA MET A 339 -11.33 26.16 -10.19
C MET A 339 -10.45 24.93 -10.44
N LEU A 340 -9.13 25.12 -10.44
CA LEU A 340 -8.16 24.03 -10.54
C LEU A 340 -8.38 22.99 -9.44
N ARG A 341 -8.61 23.44 -8.19
CA ARG A 341 -8.86 22.52 -7.08
C ARG A 341 -10.07 21.63 -7.33
N HIS A 342 -11.19 22.20 -7.78
CA HIS A 342 -12.40 21.43 -8.08
C HIS A 342 -12.19 20.48 -9.25
N GLU A 343 -11.47 20.90 -10.29
CA GLU A 343 -11.11 20.04 -11.42
C GLU A 343 -10.28 18.84 -10.96
N MET A 344 -9.23 19.06 -10.17
CA MET A 344 -8.39 17.99 -9.61
C MET A 344 -9.21 17.00 -8.77
N ILE A 345 -10.16 17.49 -7.96
CA ILE A 345 -11.05 16.63 -7.16
C ILE A 345 -11.93 15.78 -8.07
N GLN A 346 -12.61 16.40 -9.04
CA GLN A 346 -13.53 15.67 -9.93
C GLN A 346 -12.77 14.62 -10.74
N LYS A 347 -11.68 15.01 -11.41
CA LYS A 347 -10.87 14.12 -12.24
C LYS A 347 -10.19 13.04 -11.40
N GLY A 348 -9.78 13.38 -10.18
CA GLY A 348 -9.24 12.41 -9.23
C GLY A 348 -10.25 11.35 -8.83
N LEU A 349 -11.49 11.74 -8.51
CA LEU A 349 -12.57 10.80 -8.19
C LEU A 349 -12.93 9.91 -9.38
N GLU A 350 -12.94 10.44 -10.61
CA GLU A 350 -13.13 9.65 -11.83
C GLU A 350 -12.00 8.61 -12.00
N TYR A 351 -10.74 9.06 -11.88
CA TYR A 351 -9.55 8.24 -12.07
C TYR A 351 -9.43 7.11 -11.05
N VAL A 352 -9.71 7.38 -9.78
CA VAL A 352 -9.42 6.48 -8.66
C VAL A 352 -10.33 5.23 -8.64
N THR A 353 -11.45 5.24 -9.36
CA THR A 353 -12.42 4.13 -9.46
C THR A 353 -11.78 2.79 -9.88
N LYS A 354 -10.70 2.82 -10.67
CA LYS A 354 -9.98 1.61 -11.08
C LYS A 354 -9.21 0.92 -9.95
N PHE A 355 -9.07 1.57 -8.79
CA PHE A 355 -8.45 1.04 -7.57
C PHE A 355 -9.49 0.65 -6.52
N THR A 356 -10.77 0.57 -6.88
CA THR A 356 -11.78 -0.03 -6.00
C THR A 356 -11.49 -1.51 -5.78
N SER A 357 -11.84 -2.04 -4.61
CA SER A 357 -11.71 -3.47 -4.33
C SER A 357 -12.45 -4.35 -5.34
N GLU A 358 -13.57 -3.86 -5.88
CA GLU A 358 -14.32 -4.54 -6.95
C GLU A 358 -13.49 -4.65 -8.23
N ALA A 359 -12.98 -3.52 -8.75
CA ALA A 359 -12.19 -3.50 -9.96
C ALA A 359 -10.92 -4.35 -9.85
N THR A 360 -10.22 -4.29 -8.72
CA THR A 360 -8.99 -5.06 -8.50
C THR A 360 -9.27 -6.55 -8.30
N SER A 361 -10.34 -6.93 -7.59
CA SER A 361 -10.76 -8.32 -7.45
C SER A 361 -11.19 -8.94 -8.79
N HIS A 362 -11.94 -8.22 -9.62
CA HIS A 362 -12.32 -8.70 -10.95
C HIS A 362 -11.11 -8.97 -11.83
N LYS A 363 -10.14 -8.03 -11.87
CA LYS A 363 -8.90 -8.21 -12.62
C LYS A 363 -8.08 -9.39 -12.11
N LEU A 364 -7.92 -9.53 -10.80
CA LEU A 364 -7.21 -10.66 -10.20
C LEU A 364 -7.88 -12.00 -10.55
N ARG A 365 -9.21 -12.07 -10.44
CA ARG A 365 -9.96 -13.27 -10.78
C ARG A 365 -9.82 -13.65 -12.24
N GLN A 366 -9.86 -12.68 -13.15
CA GLN A 366 -9.65 -12.91 -14.57
C GLN A 366 -8.25 -13.47 -14.85
N VAL A 367 -7.22 -12.89 -14.20
CA VAL A 367 -5.84 -13.37 -14.31
C VAL A 367 -5.71 -14.82 -13.82
N TYR A 368 -6.36 -15.18 -12.71
CA TYR A 368 -6.42 -16.57 -12.25
C TYR A 368 -7.10 -17.51 -13.25
N GLN A 369 -8.23 -17.10 -13.84
CA GLN A 369 -8.92 -17.93 -14.85
C GLN A 369 -8.04 -18.18 -16.07
N ASN A 370 -7.35 -17.13 -16.54
CA ASN A 370 -6.46 -17.25 -17.68
C ASN A 370 -5.29 -18.18 -17.37
N LEU A 371 -4.69 -18.07 -16.17
CA LEU A 371 -3.60 -18.93 -15.73
C LEU A 371 -3.97 -20.42 -15.72
N LEU A 372 -5.21 -20.74 -15.34
CA LEU A 372 -5.72 -22.11 -15.35
C LEU A 372 -6.06 -22.63 -16.75
N LYS A 373 -6.34 -21.75 -17.73
CA LYS A 373 -6.67 -22.14 -19.11
C LYS A 373 -5.44 -22.50 -19.94
N THR A 374 -4.29 -21.89 -19.70
CA THR A 374 -3.04 -22.09 -20.48
C THR A 374 -2.45 -23.50 -20.37
N HIS A 375 -3.12 -24.43 -19.68
CA HIS A 375 -2.66 -25.81 -19.43
C HIS A 375 -3.72 -26.88 -19.73
N LYS A 376 -4.71 -26.57 -20.58
CA LYS A 376 -5.54 -27.59 -21.22
C LYS A 376 -5.10 -27.85 -22.65
#